data_AF-A0A167FPT7-F1
#
_entry.id   AF-A0A167FPT7-F1
#
_cell.length_a   1.000
_cell.length_b   1.000
_cell.length_c   1.000
_cell.angle_alpha   90.00
_cell.angle_beta   90.00
_cell.angle_gamma   90.00
#
_symmetry.space_group_name_H-M   'P 1'
#
loop_
_entity.id
_entity.type
_entity.pdbx_description
1 polymer ?
#
loop_
_entity_poly.entity_id
_entity_poly.type
_entity_poly.pdbx_seq_one_letter_code
_entity_poly.pdbx_strand_id
1 'polypeptide(L)'
;MSGAMQVTWLREKLRTLVQGVIGQTAFNLEMYSVVIYRSVISAREMRCGVSSGKPIDETFEGTFFDPHARAEYIRHLQMLHHLTEQFVNAMFGSVRQMPYSISSIVRELLAAVKARIRVEYSSYRLTMSSEGKASRLK
;
A
#
# COMPACT_ATOMS: atom_id res chain seq x y z
N MET A 1 4.07 -3.66 -31.98
CA MET A 1 3.07 -4.57 -31.38
C MET A 1 3.42 -5.06 -29.95
N SER A 2 4.60 -4.74 -29.38
CA SER A 2 5.06 -5.28 -28.08
C SER A 2 4.36 -4.68 -26.83
N GLY A 3 4.04 -3.37 -26.84
CA GLY A 3 3.42 -2.70 -25.68
C GLY A 3 2.00 -3.15 -25.37
N ALA A 4 1.23 -3.56 -26.39
CA ALA A 4 -0.15 -4.00 -26.23
C ALA A 4 -0.24 -5.31 -25.41
N MET A 5 0.66 -6.27 -25.63
CA MET A 5 0.69 -7.53 -24.89
C MET A 5 1.00 -7.32 -23.40
N GLN A 6 1.84 -6.35 -23.07
CA GLN A 6 2.26 -6.03 -21.70
C GLN A 6 1.09 -5.44 -20.90
N VAL A 7 0.39 -4.47 -21.50
CA VAL A 7 -0.80 -3.85 -20.90
C VAL A 7 -1.92 -4.88 -20.75
N THR A 8 -2.11 -5.76 -21.73
CA THR A 8 -3.10 -6.83 -21.66
C THR A 8 -2.78 -7.82 -20.54
N TRP A 9 -1.51 -8.24 -20.39
CA TRP A 9 -1.10 -9.14 -19.30
C TRP A 9 -1.42 -8.55 -17.92
N LEU A 10 -1.04 -7.29 -17.67
CA LEU A 10 -1.29 -6.64 -16.39
C LEU A 10 -2.80 -6.48 -16.14
N ARG A 11 -3.54 -6.09 -17.18
CA ARG A 11 -5.00 -5.97 -17.13
C ARG A 11 -5.63 -7.31 -16.77
N GLU A 12 -5.27 -8.40 -17.43
CA GLU A 12 -5.80 -9.75 -17.16
C GLU A 12 -5.64 -10.12 -15.67
N LYS A 13 -4.49 -9.78 -15.07
CA LYS A 13 -4.16 -10.16 -13.70
C LYS A 13 -4.85 -9.30 -12.64
N LEU A 14 -4.96 -7.99 -12.88
CA LEU A 14 -5.57 -7.08 -11.90
C LEU A 14 -7.08 -6.92 -12.08
N ARG A 15 -7.62 -7.23 -13.26
CA ARG A 15 -9.05 -7.02 -13.57
C ARG A 15 -9.97 -7.73 -12.59
N THR A 16 -9.72 -8.99 -12.29
CA THR A 16 -10.56 -9.78 -11.38
C THR A 16 -10.57 -9.18 -9.96
N LEU A 17 -9.42 -8.71 -9.48
CA LEU A 17 -9.32 -8.07 -8.16
C LEU A 17 -10.05 -6.73 -8.13
N VAL A 18 -9.85 -5.90 -9.15
CA VAL A 18 -10.52 -4.59 -9.25
C VAL A 18 -12.04 -4.76 -9.36
N GLN A 19 -12.51 -5.71 -10.17
CA GLN A 19 -13.95 -6.03 -10.25
C GLN A 19 -14.49 -6.56 -8.92
N GLY A 20 -13.70 -7.35 -8.19
CA GLY A 20 -14.04 -7.83 -6.86
C GLY A 20 -14.20 -6.69 -5.84
N VAL A 21 -13.39 -5.65 -5.92
CA VAL A 21 -13.52 -4.45 -5.06
C VAL A 21 -14.73 -3.62 -5.45
N ILE A 22 -14.93 -3.37 -6.75
CA ILE A 22 -16.06 -2.56 -7.24
C ILE A 22 -17.41 -3.23 -6.94
N GLY A 23 -17.48 -4.56 -6.96
CA GLY A 23 -18.70 -5.32 -6.68
C GLY A 23 -19.11 -5.34 -5.21
N GLN A 24 -18.27 -4.88 -4.28
CA GLN A 24 -18.57 -4.88 -2.85
C GLN A 24 -19.34 -3.62 -2.45
N THR A 25 -20.64 -3.75 -2.24
CA THR A 25 -21.53 -2.64 -1.83
C THR A 25 -21.24 -2.09 -0.42
N ALA A 26 -20.60 -2.87 0.45
CA ALA A 26 -20.22 -2.47 1.81
C ALA A 26 -18.72 -2.10 1.93
N PHE A 27 -18.06 -1.86 0.80
CA PHE A 27 -16.65 -1.47 0.78
C PHE A 27 -16.49 -0.03 1.25
N ASN A 28 -15.79 0.14 2.38
CA ASN A 28 -15.42 1.44 2.90
C ASN A 28 -14.01 1.34 3.48
N LEU A 29 -13.15 2.29 3.09
CA LEU A 29 -11.77 2.42 3.54
C LEU A 29 -11.53 3.72 4.32
N GLU A 30 -12.61 4.36 4.77
CA GLU A 30 -12.50 5.56 5.57
C GLU A 30 -11.64 5.30 6.81
N MET A 31 -10.63 6.14 7.01
CA MET A 31 -9.68 6.00 8.12
C MET A 31 -9.78 7.15 9.13
N TYR A 32 -10.49 8.23 8.79
CA TYR A 32 -10.68 9.33 9.71
C TYR A 32 -11.77 8.98 10.73
N SER A 33 -11.38 8.82 12.00
CA SER A 33 -12.27 8.45 13.11
C SER A 33 -13.49 9.39 13.23
N VAL A 34 -13.31 10.69 12.98
CA VAL A 34 -14.39 11.69 13.01
C VAL A 34 -15.44 11.42 11.92
N VAL A 35 -15.01 11.05 10.71
CA VAL A 35 -15.90 10.73 9.59
C VAL A 35 -16.66 9.44 9.85
N ILE A 36 -15.97 8.43 10.37
CA ILE A 36 -16.57 7.15 10.77
C ILE A 36 -17.61 7.37 11.87
N TYR A 37 -17.26 8.13 12.90
CA TYR A 37 -18.14 8.45 14.02
C TYR A 37 -19.42 9.14 13.55
N ARG A 38 -19.29 10.17 12.72
CA ARG A 38 -20.43 10.86 12.11
C ARG A 38 -21.31 9.90 11.31
N SER A 39 -20.71 9.05 10.47
CA SER A 39 -21.45 8.05 9.70
C SER A 39 -22.21 7.06 10.58
N VAL A 40 -21.58 6.58 11.66
CA VAL A 40 -22.16 5.63 12.61
C VAL A 40 -23.33 6.25 13.36
N ILE A 41 -23.18 7.50 13.83
CA ILE A 41 -24.26 8.23 14.51
C ILE A 41 -25.41 8.48 13.55
N SER A 42 -25.16 9.04 12.36
CA SER A 42 -26.23 9.33 11.40
C SER A 42 -26.99 8.07 11.00
N ALA A 43 -26.29 6.95 10.79
CA ALA A 43 -26.93 5.67 10.50
C ALA A 43 -27.76 5.14 11.68
N ARG A 44 -27.32 5.37 12.91
CA ARG A 44 -28.07 4.99 14.13
C ARG A 44 -29.32 5.85 14.30
N GLU A 45 -29.20 7.16 14.15
CA GLU A 45 -30.32 8.11 14.27
C GLU A 45 -31.38 7.84 13.20
N MET A 46 -30.97 7.55 11.96
CA MET A 46 -31.89 7.17 10.89
C MET A 46 -32.64 5.85 11.18
N ARG A 47 -31.98 4.88 11.83
CA ARG A 47 -32.62 3.61 12.21
C ARG A 47 -33.56 3.74 13.40
N CYS A 48 -33.17 4.51 14.41
CA CYS A 48 -33.94 4.65 15.65
C CYS A 48 -35.01 5.76 15.58
N GLY A 49 -34.90 6.70 14.64
CA GLY A 49 -35.77 7.88 14.54
C GLY A 49 -35.58 8.88 15.69
N VAL A 50 -34.61 8.65 16.57
CA VAL A 50 -34.35 9.43 17.78
C VAL A 50 -32.91 9.96 17.70
N SER A 51 -32.74 11.26 17.95
CA SER A 51 -31.42 11.86 18.03
C SER A 51 -30.62 11.24 19.17
N SER A 52 -29.37 10.93 18.90
CA SER A 52 -28.46 10.29 19.85
C SER A 52 -28.03 11.21 20.99
N GLY A 53 -28.26 12.53 20.86
CA GLY A 53 -27.81 13.55 21.83
C GLY A 53 -26.29 13.71 21.92
N LYS A 54 -25.54 12.98 21.08
CA LYS A 54 -24.08 13.06 21.02
C LYS A 54 -23.63 14.24 20.15
N PRO A 55 -22.54 14.94 20.51
CA PRO A 55 -22.01 16.03 19.69
C PRO A 55 -21.49 15.47 18.36
N ILE A 56 -21.96 16.04 17.24
CA ILE A 56 -21.53 15.63 15.89
C ILE A 56 -20.11 16.13 15.60
N ASP A 57 -19.72 17.26 16.21
CA ASP A 57 -18.43 17.93 16.01
C ASP A 57 -17.53 17.65 17.22
N GLU A 58 -17.12 16.38 17.34
CA GLU A 58 -16.28 15.89 18.43
C GLU A 58 -14.82 15.78 17.98
N THR A 59 -13.90 16.02 18.91
CA THR A 59 -12.45 15.94 18.63
C THR A 59 -12.03 14.52 18.32
N PHE A 60 -10.94 14.36 17.55
CA PHE A 60 -10.41 13.05 17.17
C PHE A 60 -10.25 12.08 18.36
N GLU A 61 -9.74 12.58 19.48
CA GLU A 61 -9.59 11.79 20.71
C GLU A 61 -10.96 11.26 21.18
N GLY A 62 -11.97 12.13 21.31
CA GLY A 62 -13.32 11.74 21.72
C GLY A 62 -13.95 10.71 20.77
N THR A 63 -13.81 10.92 19.46
CA THR A 63 -14.36 9.99 18.45
C THR A 63 -13.63 8.65 18.41
N PHE A 64 -12.33 8.61 18.75
CA PHE A 64 -11.53 7.39 18.76
C PHE A 64 -11.84 6.49 19.97
N PHE A 65 -12.30 7.08 21.08
CA PHE A 65 -12.74 6.35 22.26
C PHE A 65 -14.18 5.81 22.15
N ASP A 66 -14.99 6.27 21.18
CA ASP A 66 -16.31 5.70 20.96
C ASP A 66 -16.22 4.23 20.48
N PRO A 67 -16.86 3.28 21.18
CA PRO A 67 -16.72 1.86 20.88
C PRO A 67 -17.33 1.46 19.53
N HIS A 68 -18.35 2.18 19.04
CA HIS A 68 -18.98 1.87 17.76
C HIS A 68 -18.15 2.39 16.60
N ALA A 69 -17.63 3.61 16.69
CA ALA A 69 -16.73 4.16 15.67
C ALA A 69 -15.41 3.38 15.61
N ARG A 70 -14.87 2.97 16.76
CA ARG A 70 -13.68 2.13 16.84
C ARG A 70 -13.87 0.77 16.17
N ALA A 71 -15.02 0.12 16.40
CA ALA A 71 -15.32 -1.17 15.77
C ALA A 71 -15.33 -1.07 14.24
N GLU A 72 -15.96 -0.03 13.67
CA GLU A 72 -15.95 0.22 12.23
C GLU A 72 -14.55 0.55 11.70
N TYR A 73 -13.76 1.34 12.43
CA TYR A 73 -12.37 1.62 12.06
C TYR A 73 -11.52 0.35 11.97
N ILE A 74 -11.62 -0.54 12.97
CA ILE A 74 -10.92 -1.84 12.94
C ILE A 74 -11.37 -2.67 11.73
N ARG A 75 -12.69 -2.69 11.43
CA ARG A 75 -13.22 -3.39 10.28
C ARG A 75 -12.65 -2.85 8.97
N HIS A 76 -12.57 -1.53 8.80
CA HIS A 76 -11.97 -0.90 7.62
C HIS A 76 -10.49 -1.28 7.47
N LEU A 77 -9.73 -1.29 8.57
CA LEU A 77 -8.32 -1.70 8.55
C LEU A 77 -8.14 -3.17 8.16
N GLN A 78 -8.96 -4.07 8.72
CA GLN A 78 -8.93 -5.49 8.36
C GLN A 78 -9.26 -5.70 6.88
N MET A 79 -10.25 -4.97 6.38
CA MET A 79 -10.61 -5.01 4.96
C MET A 79 -9.45 -4.53 4.08
N LEU A 80 -8.81 -3.41 4.43
CA LEU A 80 -7.65 -2.90 3.68
C LEU A 80 -6.51 -3.91 3.67
N HIS A 81 -6.18 -4.47 4.84
CA HIS A 81 -5.10 -5.45 4.96
C HIS A 81 -5.37 -6.64 4.05
N HIS A 82 -6.56 -7.22 4.17
CA HIS A 82 -6.97 -8.38 3.39
C HIS A 82 -6.92 -8.12 1.88
N LEU A 83 -7.39 -6.96 1.43
CA LEU A 83 -7.31 -6.60 0.02
C LEU A 83 -5.86 -6.40 -0.43
N THR A 84 -5.06 -5.72 0.38
CA THR A 84 -3.63 -5.51 0.06
C THR A 84 -2.91 -6.85 -0.08
N GLU A 85 -3.16 -7.81 0.81
CA GLU A 85 -2.63 -9.16 0.70
C GLU A 85 -3.06 -9.84 -0.60
N GLN A 86 -4.34 -9.76 -0.97
CA GLN A 86 -4.83 -10.32 -2.24
C GLN A 86 -4.14 -9.69 -3.45
N PHE A 87 -4.01 -8.36 -3.48
CA PHE A 87 -3.31 -7.64 -4.56
C PHE A 87 -1.84 -8.05 -4.65
N VAL A 88 -1.16 -8.08 -3.51
CA VAL A 88 0.25 -8.46 -3.42
C VAL A 88 0.46 -9.91 -3.87
N ASN A 89 -0.37 -10.84 -3.41
CA ASN A 89 -0.31 -12.24 -3.79
C ASN A 89 -0.57 -12.44 -5.29
N ALA A 90 -1.54 -11.74 -5.88
CA ALA A 90 -1.79 -11.80 -7.32
C ALA A 90 -0.63 -11.22 -8.13
N MET A 91 -0.02 -10.12 -7.67
CA MET A 91 1.15 -9.53 -8.32
C MET A 91 2.34 -10.49 -8.27
N PHE A 92 2.72 -11.01 -7.10
CA PHE A 92 3.84 -11.94 -6.98
C PHE A 92 3.58 -13.28 -7.68
N GLY A 93 2.34 -13.78 -7.65
CA GLY A 93 1.93 -14.97 -8.40
C GLY A 93 2.00 -14.77 -9.92
N SER A 94 1.79 -13.55 -10.41
CA SER A 94 1.85 -13.23 -11.84
C SER A 94 3.28 -13.14 -12.40
N VAL A 95 4.31 -12.99 -11.56
CA VAL A 95 5.70 -12.79 -11.98
C VAL A 95 6.19 -13.92 -12.91
N ARG A 96 5.77 -15.18 -12.66
CA ARG A 96 6.14 -16.32 -13.51
C ARG A 96 5.53 -16.29 -14.91
N GLN A 97 4.39 -15.60 -15.06
CA GLN A 97 3.65 -15.49 -16.32
C GLN A 97 3.96 -14.17 -17.04
N MET A 98 4.94 -13.41 -16.54
CA MET A 98 5.31 -12.13 -17.09
C MET A 98 5.96 -12.28 -18.47
N PRO A 99 5.56 -11.47 -19.48
CA PRO A 99 6.17 -11.49 -20.80
C PRO A 99 7.69 -11.36 -20.75
N TYR A 100 8.38 -12.11 -21.62
CA TYR A 100 9.84 -12.12 -21.68
C TYR A 100 10.43 -10.73 -21.93
N SER A 101 9.73 -9.88 -22.70
CA SER A 101 10.14 -8.50 -22.98
C SER A 101 10.32 -7.67 -21.70
N ILE A 102 9.39 -7.76 -20.75
CA ILE A 102 9.51 -7.08 -19.45
C ILE A 102 10.62 -7.73 -18.61
N SER A 103 10.68 -9.07 -18.59
CA SER A 103 11.69 -9.79 -17.80
C SER A 103 13.12 -9.47 -18.23
N SER A 104 13.37 -9.28 -19.53
CA SER A 104 14.68 -8.89 -20.04
C SER A 104 15.08 -7.49 -19.58
N ILE A 105 14.16 -6.52 -19.71
CA ILE A 105 14.40 -5.13 -19.28
C ILE A 105 14.71 -5.08 -17.79
N VAL A 106 13.96 -5.82 -16.96
CA VAL A 106 14.20 -5.87 -15.51
C VAL A 106 15.58 -6.46 -15.19
N ARG A 107 16.01 -7.50 -15.90
CA ARG A 107 17.33 -8.11 -15.71
C ARG A 107 18.46 -7.15 -16.10
N GLU A 108 18.33 -6.46 -17.22
CA GLU A 108 19.29 -5.46 -17.68
C GLU A 108 19.37 -4.28 -16.72
N LEU A 109 18.23 -3.76 -16.26
CA LEU A 109 18.16 -2.71 -15.24
C LEU A 109 18.83 -3.16 -13.94
N LEU A 110 18.56 -4.38 -13.48
CA LEU A 110 19.18 -4.94 -12.28
C LEU A 110 20.69 -5.06 -12.42
N ALA A 111 21.18 -5.50 -13.59
CA ALA A 111 22.62 -5.59 -13.87
C ALA A 111 23.28 -4.21 -13.85
N ALA A 112 22.66 -3.22 -14.49
CA ALA A 112 23.14 -1.83 -14.52
C ALA A 112 23.18 -1.22 -13.11
N VAL A 113 22.11 -1.38 -12.32
CA VAL A 113 22.04 -0.89 -10.94
C VAL A 113 23.11 -1.55 -10.06
N LYS A 114 23.26 -2.88 -10.16
CA LYS A 114 24.32 -3.61 -9.42
C LYS A 114 25.72 -3.13 -9.80
N ALA A 115 25.96 -2.87 -11.08
CA ALA A 115 27.25 -2.35 -11.54
C ALA A 115 27.54 -0.97 -10.93
N ARG A 116 26.58 -0.04 -10.95
CA ARG A 116 26.75 1.30 -10.36
C ARG A 116 26.95 1.25 -8.85
N ILE A 117 26.12 0.48 -8.14
CA ILE A 117 26.24 0.33 -6.68
C ILE A 117 27.59 -0.29 -6.30
N ARG A 118 28.08 -1.29 -7.05
CA ARG A 118 29.40 -1.91 -6.81
C ARG A 118 30.55 -0.92 -7.01
N VAL A 119 30.47 -0.07 -8.04
CA VAL A 119 31.45 0.99 -8.28
C VAL A 119 31.48 1.97 -7.11
N GLU A 120 30.31 2.35 -6.62
CA GLU A 120 30.15 3.28 -5.51
C GLU A 120 30.74 2.72 -4.19
N TYR A 121 30.44 1.47 -3.82
CA TYR A 121 31.09 0.82 -2.66
C TYR A 121 32.61 0.66 -2.80
N SER A 122 33.12 0.44 -4.02
CA SER A 122 34.56 0.36 -4.26
C SER A 122 35.25 1.71 -4.12
N SER A 123 34.58 2.80 -4.49
CA SER A 123 35.08 4.17 -4.31
C SER A 123 35.20 4.53 -2.83
N TYR A 124 34.17 4.23 -2.02
CA TYR A 124 34.20 4.48 -0.56
C TYR A 124 35.26 3.65 0.19
N ARG A 125 35.57 2.43 -0.26
CA ARG A 125 36.66 1.62 0.33
C ARG A 125 38.06 2.19 0.04
N LEU A 126 38.24 2.85 -1.10
CA LEU A 126 39.52 3.43 -1.49
C LEU A 126 39.81 4.74 -0.75
N THR A 127 38.80 5.59 -0.52
CA THR A 127 38.91 6.79 0.31
C THR A 127 39.25 6.46 1.76
N MET A 128 38.53 5.51 2.38
CA MET A 128 38.80 5.07 3.77
C MET A 128 40.18 4.39 3.94
N SER A 129 40.68 3.71 2.90
CA SER A 129 42.02 3.11 2.93
C SER A 129 43.14 4.13 2.70
N SER A 130 42.87 5.24 2.02
CA SER A 130 43.82 6.35 1.84
C SER A 130 43.94 7.22 3.10
N GLU A 131 42.82 7.47 3.81
CA GLU A 131 42.82 8.18 5.09
C GLU A 131 43.50 7.37 6.21
N GLY A 132 43.30 6.04 6.23
CA GLY A 132 43.96 5.15 7.20
C GLY A 132 45.48 5.02 7.03
N LYS A 133 46.04 5.37 5.86
CA LYS A 133 47.50 5.42 5.63
C LYS A 133 48.10 6.80 5.96
N ALA A 134 47.32 7.88 5.91
CA ALA A 134 47.77 9.22 6.30
C ALA A 134 48.01 9.35 7.82
N SER A 135 47.28 8.59 8.64
CA SER A 135 47.43 8.59 10.11
C SER A 135 48.52 7.68 10.67
N ARG A 136 49.31 6.98 9.83
CA ARG A 136 50.45 6.14 10.28
C ARG A 136 51.84 6.73 9.96
N LEU A 137 51.90 7.99 9.54
CA LEU A 137 53.14 8.69 9.17
C LEU A 137 53.44 9.91 10.07
N LYS A 138 52.89 9.96 11.28
CA LYS A 138 53.30 10.91 12.32
C LYS A 138 53.82 10.19 13.54
#